data_AF-A0A074MYZ9-F1
#
_entry.id   AF-A0A074MYZ9-F1
#
_cell.length_a   1.000
_cell.length_b   1.000
_cell.length_c   1.000
_cell.angle_alpha   90.00
_cell.angle_beta   90.00
_cell.angle_gamma   90.00
#
_symmetry.space_group_name_H-M   'P 1'
#
loop_
_entity.id
_entity.type
_entity.pdbx_description
1 polymer ?
#
loop_
_entity_poly.entity_id
_entity_poly.type
_entity_poly.pdbx_seq_one_letter_code
_entity_poly.pdbx_strand_id
1 'polypeptide(L)' 'MGELTDKIKGNVNEATGKAKQKSDDPETRAEGRKDEAKGKAQQVKGEVKGEMGNDI' A
#
# COMPACT_ATOMS: atom_id res chain seq x y z
N MET A 1 -0.51 -2.17 15.88
CA MET A 1 0.75 -2.27 15.13
C MET A 1 1.44 -0.92 15.32
N GLY A 2 2.73 -0.91 15.68
CA GLY A 2 3.39 0.35 16.04
C GLY A 2 3.46 1.27 14.83
N GLU A 3 2.99 2.52 14.97
CA GLU A 3 2.93 3.55 13.90
C GLU A 3 4.21 3.66 13.08
N LEU A 4 5.38 3.41 13.69
CA LEU A 4 6.67 3.42 13.01
C LEU A 4 6.79 2.30 11.96
N THR A 5 6.34 1.08 12.29
CA THR A 5 6.36 -0.06 11.37
C THR A 5 5.37 0.12 10.22
N ASP A 6 4.21 0.70 10.50
CA ASP A 6 3.19 0.97 9.48
C ASP A 6 3.62 2.11 8.54
N LYS A 7 4.27 3.16 9.05
CA LYS A 7 4.88 4.22 8.22
C LYS A 7 6.00 3.69 7.33
N ILE A 8 6.88 2.84 7.88
CA ILE A 8 7.99 2.26 7.11
C ILE A 8 7.43 1.36 6.00
N LYS A 9 6.45 0.50 6.28
CA LYS A 9 5.80 -0.33 5.26
C LYS A 9 5.09 0.48 4.19
N GLY A 10 4.40 1.55 4.58
CA GLY A 10 3.77 2.49 3.64
C GLY A 10 4.80 3.09 2.68
N ASN A 11 5.88 3.65 3.22
CA ASN A 11 6.95 4.27 2.43
C ASN A 11 7.69 3.28 1.53
N VAL A 12 7.94 2.06 1.99
CA VAL A 12 8.60 1.01 1.19
C VAL A 12 7.72 0.58 0.02
N ASN A 13 6.42 0.34 0.25
CA ASN A 13 5.49 -0.02 -0.81
C ASN A 13 5.34 1.11 -1.84
N GLU A 14 5.33 2.36 -1.38
CA GLU A 14 5.25 3.53 -2.26
C GLU A 14 6.53 3.71 -3.10
N ALA A 15 7.70 3.46 -2.50
CA ALA A 15 8.98 3.48 -3.20
C ALA A 15 9.08 2.35 -4.25
N THR A 16 8.68 1.13 -3.89
CA THR A 16 8.63 -0.01 -4.82
C THR A 16 7.63 0.22 -5.95
N GLY A 17 6.45 0.77 -5.65
CA GLY A 17 5.45 1.14 -6.66
C GLY A 17 5.98 2.19 -7.63
N LYS A 18 6.60 3.26 -7.12
CA LYS A 18 7.24 4.31 -7.95
C LYS A 18 8.40 3.76 -8.79
N ALA A 19 9.19 2.83 -8.24
CA ALA A 19 10.25 2.17 -8.98
C ALA A 19 9.71 1.29 -10.11
N LYS A 20 8.67 0.47 -9.85
CA LYS A 20 7.97 -0.32 -10.89
C LYS A 20 7.34 0.58 -11.96
N GLN A 21 6.76 1.72 -11.58
CA GLN A 21 6.19 2.69 -12.53
C GLN A 21 7.25 3.36 -13.42
N LYS A 22 8.48 3.52 -12.93
CA LYS A 22 9.62 4.02 -13.72
C LYS A 22 10.25 2.96 -14.64
N SER A 23 9.90 1.68 -14.51
CA SER A 23 10.36 0.65 -15.44
C SER A 23 9.82 0.93 -16.85
N ASP A 24 10.60 0.66 -17.89
CA ASP A 24 10.18 0.79 -19.29
C ASP A 24 9.31 -0.38 -19.78
N ASP A 25 9.15 -1.39 -18.94
CA ASP A 25 8.36 -2.58 -19.24
C ASP A 25 6.87 -2.38 -18.90
N PRO A 26 5.96 -2.52 -19.89
CA PRO A 26 4.53 -2.23 -19.70
C PRO A 26 3.84 -3.23 -18.76
N GLU A 27 4.30 -4.49 -18.70
CA GLU A 27 3.77 -5.47 -17.75
C GLU A 27 4.15 -5.10 -16.32
N THR A 28 5.40 -4.69 -16.11
CA THR A 28 5.88 -4.23 -14.80
C THR A 28 5.10 -3.01 -14.29
N ARG A 29 4.76 -2.07 -15.18
CA ARG A 29 3.90 -0.91 -14.83
C ARG A 29 2.48 -1.32 -14.47
N ALA A 30 1.89 -2.26 -15.21
CA ALA A 30 0.55 -2.76 -14.94
C ALA A 30 0.48 -3.51 -13.61
N GLU A 31 1.48 -4.33 -13.32
CA GLU A 31 1.62 -5.04 -12.05
C GLU A 31 1.80 -4.06 -10.88
N GLY A 32 2.67 -3.05 -11.03
CA GLY A 32 2.86 -2.01 -10.01
C GLY A 32 1.57 -1.25 -9.69
N ARG A 33 0.74 -0.94 -10.70
CA ARG A 33 -0.58 -0.31 -10.47
C ARG A 33 -1.56 -1.24 -9.76
N LYS A 34 -1.58 -2.53 -10.09
CA LYS A 34 -2.41 -3.53 -9.40
C LYS A 34 -1.99 -3.68 -7.94
N ASP A 35 -0.69 -3.75 -7.67
CA ASP A 35 -0.14 -3.85 -6.33
C ASP A 35 -0.48 -2.61 -5.48
N GLU A 36 -0.34 -1.41 -6.06
CA GLU A 36 -0.70 -0.16 -5.38
C GLU A 36 -2.19 -0.10 -5.06
N ALA A 37 -3.06 -0.46 -6.02
CA ALA A 37 -4.50 -0.51 -5.79
C ALA A 37 -4.88 -1.52 -4.71
N LYS A 38 -4.25 -2.69 -4.69
CA LYS A 38 -4.45 -3.72 -3.66
C LYS A 38 -3.97 -3.23 -2.28
N GLY A 39 -2.82 -2.57 -2.21
CA GLY A 39 -2.29 -1.98 -0.99
C GLY A 39 -3.21 -0.92 -0.41
N LYS A 40 -3.70 0.01 -1.24
CA LYS A 40 -4.68 1.03 -0.84
C LYS A 40 -5.99 0.41 -0.36
N ALA A 41 -6.52 -0.60 -1.07
CA ALA A 41 -7.73 -1.29 -0.65
C ALA A 41 -7.56 -1.99 0.71
N GLN A 42 -6.39 -2.55 0.99
CA GLN A 42 -6.07 -3.14 2.29
C GLN A 42 -5.92 -2.09 3.39
N GLN A 43 -5.31 -0.94 3.09
CA GLN A 43 -5.26 0.20 4.01
C GLN A 43 -6.66 0.68 4.37
N VAL A 44 -7.50 0.98 3.38
CA VAL A 44 -8.89 1.42 3.63
C VAL A 44 -9.67 0.38 4.42
N LYS A 45 -9.54 -0.91 4.09
CA LYS A 45 -10.18 -1.98 4.86
C LYS A 45 -9.64 -2.08 6.29
N GLY A 46 -8.33 -1.85 6.47
CA GLY A 46 -7.66 -1.83 7.77
C GLY A 46 -8.07 -0.61 8.61
N GLU A 47 -8.21 0.56 7.98
CA GLU A 47 -8.70 1.80 8.60
C GLU A 47 -10.15 1.65 9.01
N VAL A 48 -11.05 1.21 8.11
CA VAL A 48 -12.47 0.96 8.45
C VAL A 48 -12.61 -0.07 9.57
N LYS A 49 -11.84 -1.16 9.54
CA LYS A 49 -11.82 -2.17 10.61
C LYS A 49 -11.17 -1.63 11.89
N GLY A 50 -10.19 -0.76 11.77
CA GLY A 50 -9.49 -0.12 12.87
C GLY A 50 -10.42 0.88 13.58
N GLU A 51 -11.06 1.77 12.84
CA GLU A 51 -12.07 2.70 13.36
C GLU A 51 -13.23 1.95 14.02
N MET A 52 -13.84 0.96 13.34
CA MET A 52 -14.92 0.15 13.94
C MET A 52 -14.46 -0.75 15.09
N GLY A 53 -13.18 -1.14 15.13
CA GLY A 53 -12.63 -2.04 16.14
C GLY A 53 -12.03 -1.32 17.35
N ASN A 54 -11.81 -0.01 17.25
CA ASN A 54 -11.25 0.83 18.30
C ASN A 54 -12.34 1.55 19.13
N ASP A 55 -13.62 1.27 18.84
CA ASP A 55 -14.82 1.69 19.58
C ASP A 55 -15.28 0.63 20.63
N ILE A 56 -14.40 -0.27 21.08
CA ILE A 56 -14.66 -1.23 22.19
C ILE A 56 -13.64 -1.06 23.31
#